data_AF-C1N675-F1
#
_entry.id   AF-C1N675-F1
#
_cell.length_a   1.000
_cell.length_b   1.000
_cell.length_c   1.000
_cell.angle_alpha   90.00
_cell.angle_beta   90.00
_cell.angle_gamma   90.00
#
_symmetry.space_group_name_H-M   'P 1'
#
loop_
_entity.id
_entity.type
_entity.pdbx_description
1 polymer ?
#
loop_
_entity_poly.entity_id
_entity_poly.type
_entity_poly.pdbx_seq_one_letter_code
_entity_poly.pdbx_strand_id
1 'polypeptide(L)' 'EFHLDKFDEFGRKMTPKEAFRELCHRFHGIEPGKAKKEKRLKAYQDEVKAKKTREGDTPLGSIDKMKHVQKIQASPYV' A
#
# COMPACT_ATOMS: atom_id res chain seq x y z
N GLU A 1 -7.45 -17.93 24.26
CA GLU A 1 -6.46 -16.87 23.97
C GLU A 1 -7.21 -15.63 23.50
N PHE A 2 -6.87 -14.42 23.96
CA PHE A 2 -7.61 -13.19 23.67
C PHE A 2 -6.74 -12.27 22.79
N HIS A 3 -7.19 -11.96 21.58
CA HIS A 3 -6.49 -11.04 20.67
C HIS A 3 -7.21 -9.68 20.62
N LEU A 4 -6.49 -8.61 20.97
CA LEU A 4 -7.02 -7.25 21.00
C LEU A 4 -6.68 -6.51 19.70
N ASP A 5 -7.17 -7.02 18.58
CA ASP A 5 -6.94 -6.41 17.28
C ASP A 5 -7.92 -5.25 17.03
N LYS A 6 -7.40 -4.15 16.49
CA LYS A 6 -8.17 -2.97 16.11
C LYS A 6 -8.32 -2.95 14.60
N PHE A 7 -9.54 -2.72 14.14
CA PHE A 7 -9.87 -2.68 12.72
C PHE A 7 -10.33 -1.28 12.30
N ASP A 8 -9.91 -0.87 11.12
CA ASP A 8 -10.34 0.36 10.45
C ASP A 8 -11.75 0.19 9.85
N GLU A 9 -12.36 1.28 9.36
CA GLU A 9 -13.68 1.33 8.71
C GLU A 9 -13.81 0.33 7.53
N PHE A 10 -12.68 0.03 6.89
CA PHE A 10 -12.57 -0.90 5.77
C PHE A 10 -12.30 -2.36 6.21
N GLY A 11 -12.42 -2.68 7.50
CA GLY A 11 -12.21 -4.02 8.05
C GLY A 11 -10.74 -4.46 8.09
N ARG A 12 -9.79 -3.51 8.01
CA ARG A 12 -8.35 -3.81 7.97
C ARG A 12 -7.74 -3.75 9.36
N LYS A 13 -6.87 -4.70 9.68
CA LYS A 13 -6.09 -4.68 10.91
C LYS A 13 -5.20 -3.43 10.91
N MET A 14 -5.49 -2.52 11.83
CA MET A 14 -4.72 -1.29 11.98
C MET A 14 -3.37 -1.59 12.61
N THR A 15 -2.38 -0.79 12.26
CA THR A 15 -1.13 -0.76 13.01
C THR A 15 -1.38 -0.16 14.41
N PRO A 16 -0.60 -0.52 15.44
CA PRO A 16 -0.73 0.07 16.77
C PRO A 16 -0.67 1.61 16.77
N LYS A 17 0.13 2.18 15.85
CA LYS A 17 0.27 3.63 15.66
C LYS A 17 -1.00 4.28 15.13
N GLU A 18 -1.71 3.61 14.23
CA GLU A 18 -2.96 4.12 13.67
C GLU A 18 -4.09 4.01 14.70
N ALA A 19 -4.17 2.88 15.41
CA ALA A 19 -5.12 2.68 16.49
C ALA A 19 -4.96 3.73 17.60
N PHE A 20 -3.71 4.03 18.01
CA PHE A 20 -3.45 5.10 18.98
C PHE A 20 -3.86 6.49 18.46
N ARG A 21 -3.57 6.79 17.19
CA ARG A 21 -3.96 8.07 16.59
C ARG A 21 -5.47 8.26 16.51
N GLU A 22 -6.21 7.22 16.13
CA GLU A 22 -7.67 7.24 16.12
C GLU A 22 -8.22 7.49 17.54
N LEU A 23 -7.65 6.79 18.54
CA LEU A 23 -8.00 7.00 19.94
C LEU A 23 -7.73 8.45 20.37
N CYS A 24 -6.58 9.02 20.02
CA CYS A 24 -6.25 10.42 20.31
C CYS A 24 -7.23 11.41 19.65
N HIS A 25 -7.55 11.22 18.37
CA HIS A 25 -8.51 12.11 17.69
C HIS A 25 -9.89 12.02 18.33
N ARG A 26 -10.33 10.81 18.69
CA ARG A 26 -11.63 10.60 19.34
C ARG A 26 -11.66 11.13 20.77
N PHE A 27 -10.54 11.07 21.48
CA PHE A 27 -10.39 11.61 22.83
C PHE A 27 -10.36 13.14 22.83
N HIS A 28 -9.57 13.76 21.95
CA HIS A 28 -9.45 15.22 21.89
C HIS A 28 -10.52 15.89 21.04
N GLY A 29 -11.26 15.15 20.21
CA GLY A 29 -12.23 15.67 19.25
C GLY A 29 -11.59 16.43 18.07
N ILE A 30 -10.26 16.44 17.98
CA ILE A 30 -9.52 17.17 16.95
C ILE A 30 -9.21 16.21 15.81
N GLU A 31 -9.98 16.33 14.73
CA GLU A 31 -9.74 15.57 13.52
C GLU A 31 -8.56 16.13 12.71
N PRO A 32 -7.85 15.27 11.95
CA PRO A 32 -6.84 15.74 11.03
C PRO A 32 -7.48 16.55 9.90
N GLY A 33 -6.85 17.66 9.51
CA GLY A 33 -7.30 18.46 8.37
C GLY A 33 -7.35 17.67 7.05
N LYS A 34 -8.17 18.15 6.10
CA LYS A 34 -8.46 17.49 4.81
C LYS A 34 -7.23 16.98 4.07
N ALA A 35 -6.20 17.81 3.91
CA ALA A 35 -4.96 17.44 3.22
C ALA A 35 -4.23 16.24 3.88
N LYS A 36 -4.28 16.12 5.21
CA LYS A 36 -3.68 14.99 5.94
C LYS A 36 -4.49 13.71 5.73
N LYS A 37 -5.82 13.80 5.68
CA LYS A 37 -6.72 12.67 5.36
C LYS A 37 -6.45 12.17 3.94
N GLU A 38 -6.40 13.08 2.95
CA GLU A 38 -6.13 12.76 1.55
C GLU A 38 -4.74 12.13 1.35
N LYS A 39 -3.69 12.67 1.98
CA LYS A 39 -2.34 12.09 1.90
C LYS A 39 -2.30 10.67 2.46
N ARG A 40 -2.98 10.41 3.59
CA ARG A 40 -3.05 9.07 4.18
C ARG A 40 -3.79 8.11 3.25
N LEU A 41 -4.91 8.53 2.67
CA LEU A 41 -5.67 7.73 1.72
C LEU A 41 -4.84 7.41 0.47
N LYS A 42 -4.08 8.38 -0.05
CA LYS A 42 -3.18 8.16 -1.20
C LYS A 42 -2.08 7.15 -0.88
N ALA A 43 -1.39 7.31 0.25
CA ALA A 43 -0.35 6.37 0.68
C ALA A 43 -0.90 4.94 0.78
N TYR A 44 -2.11 4.80 1.35
CA TYR A 44 -2.78 3.52 1.42
C TYR A 44 -3.08 2.94 0.01
N GLN A 45 -3.63 3.74 -0.90
CA GLN A 45 -3.90 3.29 -2.27
C GLN A 45 -2.63 2.86 -2.99
N ASP A 46 -1.53 3.58 -2.79
CA ASP A 46 -0.24 3.26 -3.41
C ASP A 46 0.32 1.94 -2.86
N GLU A 47 0.20 1.68 -1.55
CA GLU A 47 0.55 0.38 -0.96
C GLU A 47 -0.31 -0.76 -1.49
N VAL A 48 -1.62 -0.56 -1.66
CA VAL A 48 -2.51 -1.57 -2.23
C VAL A 48 -2.14 -1.85 -3.68
N LYS A 49 -1.87 -0.80 -4.47
CA LYS A 49 -1.43 -0.96 -5.85
C LYS A 49 -0.12 -1.73 -5.91
N ALA A 50 0.86 -1.38 -5.06
CA ALA A 50 2.14 -2.07 -4.98
C ALA A 50 2.01 -3.54 -4.56
N LYS A 51 1.07 -3.88 -3.68
CA LYS A 51 0.77 -5.28 -3.31
C LYS A 51 0.03 -6.05 -4.42
N LYS A 52 -0.79 -5.35 -5.21
CA LYS A 52 -1.52 -5.93 -6.34
C LYS A 52 -0.64 -6.15 -7.57
N THR A 53 0.37 -5.31 -7.79
CA THR A 53 1.34 -5.50 -8.87
C THR A 53 2.09 -6.81 -8.63
N ARG A 54 1.87 -7.78 -9.54
CA ARG A 54 2.57 -9.07 -9.54
C ARG A 54 4.05 -8.86 -9.85
N GLU A 55 4.91 -9.75 -9.36
CA GLU A 55 6.36 -9.79 -9.62
C GLU A 55 6.66 -9.78 -11.13
N GLY A 56 6.79 -8.60 -11.73
CA GLY A 56 7.02 -8.41 -13.17
C GLY A 56 6.27 -7.25 -13.78
N ASP A 57 5.09 -6.92 -13.23
CA ASP A 57 4.22 -5.88 -13.76
C ASP A 57 4.54 -4.54 -13.07
N THR A 58 5.78 -4.09 -13.24
CA THR A 58 6.12 -2.69 -12.96
C THR A 58 5.35 -1.81 -13.94
N PRO A 59 4.78 -0.66 -13.53
CA PRO A 59 3.92 0.15 -14.40
C PRO A 59 4.62 0.63 -15.69
N LEU A 60 5.95 0.54 -15.76
CA LEU A 60 6.75 0.90 -16.93
C LEU A 60 6.94 -0.27 -17.93
N GLY A 61 6.53 -1.49 -17.57
CA GLY A 61 6.62 -2.70 -18.40
C GLY A 61 8.06 -3.09 -18.79
N SER A 62 9.06 -2.54 -18.11
CA SER A 62 10.47 -2.67 -18.51
C SER A 62 10.97 -4.11 -18.44
N ILE A 63 10.50 -4.89 -17.46
CA ILE A 63 10.88 -6.29 -17.28
C ILE A 63 10.31 -7.16 -18.40
N ASP A 64 9.06 -6.95 -18.81
CA ASP A 64 8.45 -7.74 -19.89
C ASP A 64 9.08 -7.43 -21.26
N LYS A 65 9.42 -6.16 -21.50
CA LYS A 65 10.20 -5.75 -22.68
C LYS A 65 11.57 -6.43 -22.70
N MET A 66 12.26 -6.46 -21.57
CA MET A 66 13.57 -7.14 -21.46
C MET A 66 13.45 -8.65 -21.73
N LYS A 67 12.44 -9.32 -21.15
CA LYS A 67 12.16 -10.74 -21.42
C LYS A 67 11.82 -10.99 -22.89
N HIS A 68 11.11 -10.07 -23.55
CA HIS A 68 10.79 -10.18 -24.98
C HIS A 68 12.06 -10.09 -25.84
N VAL A 69 12.95 -9.14 -25.54
CA VAL A 69 14.24 -9.00 -26.22
C VAL A 69 15.12 -10.24 -26.03
N GLN A 70 15.21 -10.78 -24.80
CA GLN A 70 15.93 -12.03 -24.51
C GLN A 70 15.38 -13.21 -25.32
N LYS A 71 14.05 -13.34 -25.44
CA LYS A 71 13.42 -14.37 -26.28
C LYS A 71 13.77 -14.23 -27.76
N ILE A 72 13.83 -13.00 -28.28
CA ILE A 72 14.19 -12.75 -29.68
C ILE A 72 15.68 -13.04 -29.91
N GLN A 73 16.56 -12.55 -29.04
CA GLN A 73 18.02 -12.67 -29.22
C GLN A 73 18.57 -14.05 -28.83
N ALA A 74 17.75 -14.93 -28.23
CA ALA A 74 18.18 -16.22 -27.67
C ALA A 74 19.42 -16.11 -26.75
N SER A 75 19.61 -14.92 -26.16
CA SER A 75 20.70 -14.60 -25.25
C SER A 75 20.15 -14.59 -23.81
N PRO A 76 20.86 -15.18 -22.84
CA PRO A 76 20.47 -15.14 -21.43
C PRO A 76 20.49 -13.71 -20.83
N TYR A 77 21.19 -12.78 -21.48
CA TYR A 77 21.35 -11.40 -21.03
C TYR A 77 21.10 -10.41 -22.18
N VAL A 78 20.74 -9.17 -21.82
CA VAL A 78 20.67 -8.03 -22.75
C VAL A 78 21.94 -7.21 -22.62
#